data_AF-A0A5T0WS51-F1
#
_entry.id   AF-A0A5T0WS51-F1
#
_cell.length_a   1.000
_cell.length_b   1.000
_cell.length_c   1.000
_cell.angle_alpha   90.00
_cell.angle_beta   90.00
_cell.angle_gamma   90.00
#
_symmetry.space_group_name_H-M   'P 1'
#
loop_
_entity.id
_entity.type
_entity.pdbx_description
1 polymer ?
#
loop_
_entity_poly.entity_id
_entity_poly.type
_entity_poly.pdbx_seq_one_letter_code
_entity_poly.pdbx_strand_id
1 'polypeptide(L)'
;MQNLLLYIKNNLTPTLAQILLQALKNSNNEKFFTFVLKNIETICTWLNSNEFRDRYLSTKHPYPPLINPNFIEIDSSRHCAELAWDLNLPLPKHYKFIYISPHGVGAAAFLRYLNQCCDVTCFASWVLPPDSKERYCINYMCLNDNTITQYAINISEINLPYFDKYLSLLDFNSKIICGVRDPIGILKHNWGRDWSKVLRNYPSEFNLTYDWRYYIDYLAHQNHKIKIDINELQQGVFIISYLLKYFNKDNVYYLDMEEIRQSKAFDTMNLLAINFNFTPPHKDKLDLFKIKEFRGYIRYLFPITLYANSKDINNTFYLNTPKNNKNFNIDRTSSIPIILDRKHINHEKIDIIQEIIKNDLCNDMGVYIDKNDFKQLEQNNLLFSTIKHYLYDFLYQIKITIDETESKMMKEKDVIDYFIKNKSLIYTFFNIFENELNHLKQTHPHIIDSWKYYKEFEKIYKDK
;
A
#
# COMPACT_ATOMS: atom_id res chain seq x y z
N MET A 1 9.81 -25.06 -36.08
CA MET A 1 9.82 -23.60 -36.32
C MET A 1 9.46 -23.24 -37.77
N GLN A 2 10.10 -23.83 -38.79
CA GLN A 2 9.76 -23.57 -40.22
C GLN A 2 8.29 -23.86 -40.56
N ASN A 3 7.71 -24.96 -40.08
CA ASN A 3 6.31 -25.30 -40.31
C ASN A 3 5.33 -24.29 -39.67
N LEU A 4 5.65 -23.77 -38.48
CA LEU A 4 4.83 -22.76 -37.81
C LEU A 4 4.84 -21.42 -38.58
N LEU A 5 6.03 -20.97 -39.02
CA LEU A 5 6.17 -19.73 -39.79
C LEU A 5 5.44 -19.82 -41.13
N LEU A 6 5.52 -20.96 -41.81
CA LEU A 6 4.78 -21.18 -43.05
C LEU A 6 3.26 -21.17 -42.81
N TYR A 7 2.80 -21.83 -41.74
CA TYR A 7 1.39 -21.82 -41.36
C TYR A 7 0.89 -20.40 -41.06
N ILE A 8 1.62 -19.64 -40.24
CA ILE A 8 1.30 -18.23 -39.94
C ILE A 8 1.21 -17.40 -41.22
N LYS A 9 2.20 -17.53 -42.11
CA LYS A 9 2.24 -16.79 -43.39
C LYS A 9 1.04 -17.10 -44.28
N ASN A 10 0.56 -18.33 -44.28
CA ASN A 10 -0.56 -18.76 -45.12
C ASN A 10 -1.93 -18.41 -44.53
N ASN A 11 -2.03 -18.20 -43.21
CA ASN A 11 -3.32 -18.06 -42.52
C ASN A 11 -3.54 -16.67 -41.88
N LEU A 12 -2.52 -15.82 -41.78
CA LEU A 12 -2.63 -14.48 -41.18
C LEU A 12 -2.12 -13.41 -42.14
N THR A 13 -2.77 -12.25 -42.13
CA THR A 13 -2.24 -11.04 -42.78
C THR A 13 -0.93 -10.61 -42.10
N PRO A 14 -0.06 -9.82 -42.76
CA PRO A 14 1.18 -9.34 -42.14
C PRO A 14 0.97 -8.65 -40.77
N THR A 15 -0.09 -7.86 -40.64
CA THR A 15 -0.46 -7.18 -39.39
C THR A 15 -0.82 -8.18 -38.28
N LEU A 16 -1.66 -9.18 -38.59
CA LEU A 16 -2.06 -10.19 -37.60
C LEU A 16 -0.90 -11.12 -37.24
N ALA A 17 -0.08 -11.49 -38.21
CA ALA A 17 1.13 -12.28 -37.99
C ALA A 17 2.09 -11.54 -37.05
N GLN A 18 2.24 -10.22 -37.21
CA GLN A 18 3.10 -9.41 -36.34
C GLN A 18 2.66 -9.44 -34.87
N ILE A 19 1.35 -9.47 -34.59
CA ILE A 19 0.81 -9.58 -33.23
C ILE A 19 1.30 -10.87 -32.56
N LEU A 20 1.12 -12.01 -33.23
CA LEU A 20 1.54 -13.32 -32.72
C LEU A 20 3.07 -13.41 -32.59
N LEU A 21 3.80 -12.97 -33.61
CA LEU A 21 5.27 -13.01 -33.60
C LEU A 21 5.87 -12.11 -32.52
N GLN A 22 5.26 -10.95 -32.25
CA GLN A 22 5.70 -10.06 -31.17
C GLN A 22 5.47 -10.70 -29.80
N ALA A 23 4.34 -11.37 -29.58
CA ALA A 23 4.08 -12.09 -28.33
C ALA A 23 5.08 -13.25 -28.14
N LEU A 24 5.37 -14.02 -29.19
CA LEU A 24 6.40 -15.07 -29.17
C LEU A 24 7.80 -14.52 -28.87
N LYS A 25 8.16 -13.36 -29.43
CA LYS A 25 9.46 -12.71 -29.19
C LYS A 25 9.58 -12.17 -27.76
N ASN A 26 8.47 -11.77 -27.14
CA ASN A 26 8.44 -11.14 -25.83
C ASN A 26 8.36 -12.15 -24.66
N SER A 27 8.33 -13.46 -24.94
CA SER A 27 8.26 -14.49 -23.91
C SER A 27 9.45 -15.44 -24.03
N ASN A 28 9.86 -16.02 -22.90
CA ASN A 28 10.81 -17.13 -22.83
C ASN A 28 10.14 -18.39 -22.21
N ASN A 29 8.81 -18.41 -22.15
CA ASN A 29 8.06 -19.46 -21.48
C ASN A 29 7.79 -20.65 -22.44
N GLU A 30 8.48 -21.77 -22.22
CA GLU A 30 8.32 -22.99 -23.03
C GLU A 30 6.88 -23.52 -23.05
N LYS A 31 6.14 -23.35 -21.94
CA LYS A 31 4.73 -23.76 -21.85
C LYS A 31 3.85 -22.91 -22.76
N PHE A 32 4.12 -21.62 -22.84
CA PHE A 32 3.45 -20.72 -23.79
C PHE A 32 3.76 -21.11 -25.23
N PHE A 33 5.01 -21.39 -25.58
CA PHE A 33 5.36 -21.85 -26.93
C PHE A 33 4.68 -23.16 -27.29
N THR A 34 4.66 -24.11 -26.35
CA THR A 34 3.96 -25.39 -26.51
C THR A 34 2.47 -25.16 -26.70
N PHE A 35 1.86 -24.26 -25.93
CA PHE A 35 0.46 -23.90 -26.06
C PHE A 35 0.16 -23.32 -27.45
N VAL A 36 0.96 -22.37 -27.94
CA VAL A 36 0.79 -21.79 -29.28
C VAL A 36 0.89 -22.84 -30.37
N LEU A 37 1.88 -23.75 -30.28
CA LEU A 37 2.04 -24.82 -31.27
C LEU A 37 0.83 -25.77 -31.30
N LYS A 38 0.30 -26.15 -30.13
CA LYS A 38 -0.86 -27.05 -30.03
C LYS A 38 -2.17 -26.39 -30.46
N ASN A 39 -2.29 -25.07 -30.35
CA ASN A 39 -3.54 -24.33 -30.56
C ASN A 39 -3.46 -23.32 -31.72
N ILE A 40 -2.51 -23.50 -32.65
CA ILE A 40 -2.24 -22.51 -33.71
C ILE A 40 -3.46 -22.25 -34.60
N GLU A 41 -4.24 -23.29 -34.91
CA GLU A 41 -5.44 -23.17 -35.75
C GLU A 41 -6.52 -22.32 -35.04
N THR A 42 -6.72 -22.55 -33.73
CA THR A 42 -7.63 -21.78 -32.88
C THR A 42 -7.20 -20.31 -32.79
N ILE A 43 -5.89 -20.07 -32.58
CA ILE A 43 -5.31 -18.73 -32.54
C ILE A 43 -5.54 -18.02 -33.87
N CYS A 44 -5.22 -18.66 -35.01
CA CYS A 44 -5.40 -18.06 -36.32
C CYS A 44 -6.88 -17.77 -36.62
N THR A 45 -7.78 -18.66 -36.22
CA THR A 45 -9.23 -18.48 -36.36
C THR A 45 -9.71 -17.25 -35.56
N TRP A 46 -9.27 -17.13 -34.31
CA TRP A 46 -9.60 -15.98 -33.46
C TRP A 46 -9.07 -14.66 -34.03
N LEU A 47 -7.80 -14.60 -34.42
CA LEU A 47 -7.18 -13.37 -34.94
C LEU A 47 -7.83 -12.89 -36.25
N ASN A 48 -8.38 -13.79 -37.06
CA ASN A 48 -9.12 -13.45 -38.28
C ASN A 48 -10.59 -13.10 -38.03
N SER A 49 -11.11 -13.29 -36.82
CA SER A 49 -12.53 -13.08 -36.52
C SER A 49 -12.93 -11.61 -36.59
N ASN A 50 -14.20 -11.36 -36.90
CA ASN A 50 -14.77 -10.01 -36.87
C ASN A 50 -14.74 -9.44 -35.44
N GLU A 51 -15.02 -10.27 -34.42
CA GLU A 51 -14.95 -9.86 -33.01
C GLU A 51 -13.56 -9.33 -32.64
N PHE A 52 -12.49 -10.02 -33.05
CA PHE A 52 -11.12 -9.56 -32.79
C PHE A 52 -10.83 -8.22 -33.47
N ARG A 53 -11.23 -8.09 -34.74
CA ARG A 53 -11.03 -6.86 -35.52
C ARG A 53 -11.73 -5.67 -34.86
N ASP A 54 -13.00 -5.84 -34.50
CA ASP A 54 -13.84 -4.78 -33.98
C ASP A 54 -13.39 -4.36 -32.57
N ARG A 55 -12.98 -5.31 -31.72
CA ARG A 55 -12.58 -5.01 -30.34
C ARG A 55 -11.14 -4.53 -30.19
N TYR A 56 -10.20 -5.06 -30.97
CA TYR A 56 -8.77 -4.87 -30.72
C TYR A 56 -8.02 -4.15 -31.83
N LEU A 57 -8.35 -4.42 -33.11
CA LEU A 57 -7.67 -3.73 -34.21
C LEU A 57 -8.21 -2.32 -34.41
N SER A 58 -9.54 -2.14 -34.37
CA SER A 58 -10.18 -0.83 -34.57
C SER A 58 -9.78 0.18 -33.49
N THR A 59 -9.60 -0.31 -32.26
CA THR A 59 -9.21 0.46 -31.07
C THR A 59 -7.69 0.59 -30.91
N LYS A 60 -6.91 -0.05 -31.79
CA LYS A 60 -5.44 -0.11 -31.73
C LYS A 60 -4.92 -0.59 -30.37
N HIS A 61 -5.57 -1.61 -29.81
CA HIS A 61 -5.20 -2.16 -28.52
C HIS A 61 -3.73 -2.65 -28.53
N PRO A 62 -2.86 -2.19 -27.62
CA PRO A 62 -1.42 -2.45 -27.70
C PRO A 62 -1.03 -3.91 -27.43
N TYR A 63 -1.84 -4.62 -26.64
CA TYR A 63 -1.61 -6.02 -26.26
C TYR A 63 -2.87 -6.86 -26.45
N PRO A 64 -3.28 -7.12 -27.70
CA PRO A 64 -4.52 -7.86 -27.96
C PRO A 64 -4.34 -9.35 -27.60
N PRO A 65 -5.40 -10.02 -27.08
CA PRO A 65 -5.32 -11.41 -26.64
C PRO A 65 -5.15 -12.34 -27.83
N LEU A 66 -4.27 -13.34 -27.71
CA LEU A 66 -3.96 -14.29 -28.79
C LEU A 66 -5.03 -15.37 -28.98
N ILE A 67 -5.96 -15.49 -28.04
CA ILE A 67 -7.11 -16.40 -28.07
C ILE A 67 -8.32 -15.67 -27.46
N ASN A 68 -9.54 -16.11 -27.77
CA ASN A 68 -10.75 -15.47 -27.26
C ASN A 68 -10.84 -15.62 -25.73
N PRO A 69 -10.81 -14.53 -24.94
CA PRO A 69 -10.85 -14.59 -23.48
C PRO A 69 -12.11 -15.24 -22.89
N ASN A 70 -13.21 -15.31 -23.65
CA ASN A 70 -14.49 -15.84 -23.18
C ASN A 70 -14.57 -17.38 -23.20
N PHE A 71 -13.64 -18.06 -23.86
CA PHE A 71 -13.69 -19.51 -24.09
C PHE A 71 -12.48 -20.25 -23.49
N ILE A 72 -11.92 -19.72 -22.41
CA ILE A 72 -10.75 -20.29 -21.74
C ILE A 72 -11.17 -20.75 -20.35
N GLU A 73 -10.90 -22.00 -20.02
CA GLU A 73 -10.98 -22.47 -18.64
C GLU A 73 -9.85 -21.83 -17.84
N ILE A 74 -10.22 -21.13 -16.78
CA ILE A 74 -9.30 -20.41 -15.89
C ILE A 74 -9.39 -21.01 -14.49
N ASP A 75 -8.23 -21.24 -13.86
CA ASP A 75 -8.12 -21.56 -12.44
C ASP A 75 -7.19 -20.55 -11.72
N SER A 76 -7.12 -20.63 -10.40
CA SER A 76 -6.26 -19.78 -9.55
C SER A 76 -4.80 -20.23 -9.52
N SER A 77 -4.37 -21.15 -10.39
CA SER A 77 -2.99 -21.64 -10.38
C SER A 77 -2.03 -20.61 -10.96
N ARG A 78 -0.81 -20.62 -10.43
CA ARG A 78 0.31 -19.83 -10.96
C ARG A 78 0.58 -20.16 -12.43
N HIS A 79 0.39 -21.42 -12.82
CA HIS A 79 0.61 -21.87 -14.18
C HIS A 79 -0.34 -21.17 -15.18
N CYS A 80 -1.63 -21.12 -14.86
CA CYS A 80 -2.63 -20.43 -15.68
C CYS A 80 -2.36 -18.92 -15.75
N ALA A 81 -1.99 -18.31 -14.62
CA ALA A 81 -1.68 -16.90 -14.54
C ALA A 81 -0.51 -16.48 -15.46
N GLU A 82 0.58 -17.24 -15.46
CA GLU A 82 1.74 -16.98 -16.32
C GLU A 82 1.41 -17.14 -17.81
N LEU A 83 0.64 -18.17 -18.16
CA LEU A 83 0.20 -18.41 -19.52
C LEU A 83 -0.75 -17.29 -20.00
N ALA A 84 -1.67 -16.84 -19.14
CA ALA A 84 -2.58 -15.75 -19.43
C ALA A 84 -1.84 -14.44 -19.73
N TRP A 85 -0.78 -14.13 -18.98
CA TRP A 85 0.09 -12.99 -19.29
C TRP A 85 0.73 -13.10 -20.66
N ASP A 86 1.32 -14.25 -21.00
CA ASP A 86 2.02 -14.46 -22.28
C ASP A 86 1.03 -14.43 -23.47
N LEU A 87 -0.23 -14.85 -23.25
CA LEU A 87 -1.32 -14.76 -24.21
C LEU A 87 -1.98 -13.37 -24.32
N ASN A 88 -1.51 -12.38 -23.54
CA ASN A 88 -2.11 -11.05 -23.41
C ASN A 88 -3.60 -11.09 -23.03
N LEU A 89 -3.99 -12.02 -22.15
CA LEU A 89 -5.37 -12.05 -21.67
C LEU A 89 -5.61 -10.87 -20.71
N PRO A 90 -6.77 -10.20 -20.78
CA PRO A 90 -7.15 -9.24 -19.76
C PRO A 90 -7.37 -9.95 -18.42
N LEU A 91 -7.20 -9.22 -17.31
CA LEU A 91 -7.60 -9.75 -16.01
C LEU A 91 -9.12 -10.02 -15.98
N PRO A 92 -9.57 -11.05 -15.24
CA PRO A 92 -10.98 -11.23 -14.94
C PRO A 92 -11.61 -9.94 -14.37
N LYS A 93 -12.77 -9.55 -14.88
CA LYS A 93 -13.34 -8.20 -14.66
C LYS A 93 -14.17 -8.05 -13.38
N HIS A 94 -14.12 -9.02 -12.47
CA HIS A 94 -14.98 -9.05 -11.29
C HIS A 94 -14.33 -8.49 -10.01
N TYR A 95 -13.18 -7.80 -10.12
CA TYR A 95 -12.73 -6.91 -9.04
C TYR A 95 -13.72 -5.74 -8.88
N LYS A 96 -13.87 -5.26 -7.65
CA LYS A 96 -14.82 -4.20 -7.29
C LYS A 96 -14.43 -2.84 -7.88
N PHE A 97 -13.14 -2.52 -7.82
CA PHE A 97 -12.57 -1.27 -8.31
C PHE A 97 -11.03 -1.34 -8.38
N ILE A 98 -10.45 -0.34 -9.04
CA ILE A 98 -9.03 -0.02 -8.96
C ILE A 98 -8.86 1.15 -7.99
N TYR A 99 -7.97 1.01 -7.02
CA TYR A 99 -7.54 2.08 -6.14
C TYR A 99 -6.23 2.68 -6.67
N ILE A 100 -6.29 3.92 -7.14
CA ILE A 100 -5.09 4.71 -7.48
C ILE A 100 -4.69 5.46 -6.20
N SER A 101 -3.53 5.13 -5.65
CA SER A 101 -3.11 5.59 -4.33
C SER A 101 -1.71 6.20 -4.34
N PRO A 102 -1.53 7.41 -4.89
CA PRO A 102 -0.22 8.06 -4.89
C PRO A 102 0.34 8.23 -3.47
N HIS A 103 1.65 8.22 -3.34
CA HIS A 103 2.30 8.29 -2.04
C HIS A 103 1.97 9.62 -1.31
N GLY A 104 1.49 9.51 -0.06
CA GLY A 104 1.11 10.64 0.77
C GLY A 104 -0.39 10.97 0.83
N VAL A 105 -1.25 10.21 0.15
CA VAL A 105 -2.73 10.42 0.15
C VAL A 105 -3.49 9.63 1.22
N GLY A 106 -2.78 8.98 2.16
CA GLY A 106 -3.40 8.18 3.23
C GLY A 106 -3.73 6.73 2.85
N ALA A 107 -3.10 6.22 1.79
CA ALA A 107 -3.31 4.87 1.25
C ALA A 107 -3.25 3.75 2.30
N ALA A 108 -2.26 3.76 3.19
CA ALA A 108 -2.13 2.71 4.21
C ALA A 108 -3.34 2.64 5.17
N ALA A 109 -3.94 3.76 5.54
CA ALA A 109 -5.14 3.78 6.36
C ALA A 109 -6.36 3.27 5.58
N PHE A 110 -6.52 3.74 4.33
CA PHE A 110 -7.62 3.31 3.47
C PHE A 110 -7.58 1.80 3.17
N LEU A 111 -6.38 1.26 2.89
CA LEU A 111 -6.19 -0.18 2.70
C LEU A 111 -6.51 -0.98 3.98
N ARG A 112 -6.20 -0.47 5.18
CA ARG A 112 -6.67 -1.09 6.42
C ARG A 112 -8.19 -1.12 6.48
N TYR A 113 -8.87 -0.03 6.11
CA TYR A 113 -10.33 0.01 6.12
C TYR A 113 -10.93 -1.01 5.14
N LEU A 114 -10.38 -1.12 3.94
CA LEU A 114 -10.79 -2.14 2.97
C LEU A 114 -10.60 -3.56 3.51
N ASN A 115 -9.37 -3.91 3.88
CA ASN A 115 -9.03 -5.29 4.25
C ASN A 115 -9.63 -5.69 5.60
N GLN A 116 -9.48 -4.86 6.64
CA GLN A 116 -9.88 -5.24 7.99
C GLN A 116 -11.31 -4.81 8.33
N CYS A 117 -11.82 -3.71 7.75
CA CYS A 117 -13.16 -3.22 8.09
C CYS A 117 -14.25 -3.73 7.14
N CYS A 118 -13.95 -3.83 5.85
CA CYS A 118 -14.93 -4.06 4.78
C CYS A 118 -14.78 -5.43 4.08
N ASP A 119 -13.85 -6.27 4.53
CA ASP A 119 -13.59 -7.59 3.95
C ASP A 119 -13.29 -7.54 2.43
N VAL A 120 -12.64 -6.47 1.99
CA VAL A 120 -12.17 -6.29 0.61
C VAL A 120 -10.68 -6.58 0.58
N THR A 121 -10.30 -7.72 -0.01
CA THR A 121 -8.89 -8.04 -0.21
C THR A 121 -8.29 -7.07 -1.22
N CYS A 122 -7.31 -6.29 -0.77
CA CYS A 122 -6.63 -5.30 -1.58
C CYS A 122 -5.20 -5.17 -1.09
N PHE A 123 -4.25 -5.75 -1.82
CA PHE A 123 -2.84 -5.68 -1.44
C PHE A 123 -2.30 -4.25 -1.59
N ALA A 124 -1.41 -3.86 -0.69
CA ALA A 124 -0.65 -2.64 -0.90
C ALA A 124 0.32 -2.83 -2.06
N SER A 125 0.35 -1.93 -3.04
CA SER A 125 1.22 -2.12 -4.21
C SER A 125 2.70 -2.15 -3.83
N TRP A 126 3.11 -1.40 -2.80
CA TRP A 126 4.47 -1.37 -2.27
C TRP A 126 4.89 -2.64 -1.50
N VAL A 127 3.98 -3.62 -1.30
CA VAL A 127 4.36 -4.96 -0.81
C VAL A 127 4.37 -6.02 -1.91
N LEU A 128 3.94 -5.65 -3.13
CA LEU A 128 3.97 -6.56 -4.27
C LEU A 128 5.35 -6.54 -4.95
N PRO A 129 5.74 -7.63 -5.63
CA PRO A 129 7.00 -7.68 -6.36
C PRO A 129 7.16 -6.51 -7.34
N PRO A 130 8.37 -5.95 -7.51
CA PRO A 130 8.61 -4.82 -8.41
C PRO A 130 8.67 -5.27 -9.89
N ASP A 131 7.70 -6.07 -10.32
CA ASP A 131 7.57 -6.61 -11.67
C ASP A 131 6.09 -6.70 -12.07
N SER A 132 5.74 -6.20 -13.25
CA SER A 132 4.33 -6.13 -13.66
C SER A 132 3.74 -7.48 -14.04
N LYS A 133 4.55 -8.45 -14.52
CA LYS A 133 4.09 -9.82 -14.79
C LYS A 133 3.74 -10.51 -13.47
N GLU A 134 4.59 -10.39 -12.45
CA GLU A 134 4.33 -10.92 -11.12
C GLU A 134 3.05 -10.36 -10.52
N ARG A 135 2.87 -9.03 -10.62
CA ARG A 135 1.64 -8.37 -10.15
C ARG A 135 0.41 -8.84 -10.91
N TYR A 136 0.47 -8.94 -12.24
CA TYR A 136 -0.60 -9.53 -13.03
C TYR A 136 -0.93 -10.93 -12.53
N CYS A 137 0.08 -11.79 -12.34
CA CYS A 137 -0.14 -13.16 -11.89
C CYS A 137 -0.81 -13.23 -10.52
N ILE A 138 -0.38 -12.40 -9.55
CA ILE A 138 -0.99 -12.34 -8.22
C ILE A 138 -2.45 -11.92 -8.32
N ASN A 139 -2.77 -10.85 -9.06
CA ASN A 139 -4.15 -10.40 -9.24
C ASN A 139 -4.99 -11.47 -9.93
N TYR A 140 -4.47 -12.11 -10.98
CA TYR A 140 -5.15 -13.19 -11.69
C TYR A 140 -5.49 -14.36 -10.77
N MET A 141 -4.52 -14.82 -9.97
CA MET A 141 -4.73 -15.91 -9.02
C MET A 141 -5.78 -15.55 -7.98
N CYS A 142 -5.72 -14.33 -7.44
CA CYS A 142 -6.69 -13.88 -6.43
C CYS A 142 -8.10 -13.73 -7.00
N LEU A 143 -8.23 -13.22 -8.22
CA LEU A 143 -9.52 -13.11 -8.90
C LEU A 143 -10.13 -14.49 -9.16
N ASN A 144 -9.33 -15.50 -9.46
CA ASN A 144 -9.84 -16.85 -9.72
C ASN A 144 -9.91 -17.74 -8.47
N ASP A 145 -9.60 -17.20 -7.28
CA ASP A 145 -9.70 -17.92 -6.01
C ASP A 145 -11.11 -17.75 -5.42
N ASN A 146 -11.86 -18.85 -5.37
CA ASN A 146 -13.23 -18.88 -4.85
C ASN A 146 -13.34 -18.56 -3.35
N THR A 147 -12.24 -18.55 -2.61
CA THR A 147 -12.21 -18.12 -1.20
C THR A 147 -12.17 -16.59 -1.06
N ILE A 148 -11.80 -15.86 -2.10
CA ILE A 148 -11.75 -14.39 -2.13
C ILE A 148 -13.05 -13.86 -2.72
N THR A 149 -13.94 -13.36 -1.86
CA THR A 149 -15.28 -12.91 -2.27
C THR A 149 -15.31 -11.47 -2.79
N GLN A 150 -14.36 -10.64 -2.36
CA GLN A 150 -14.27 -9.23 -2.73
C GLN A 150 -12.81 -8.85 -2.94
N TYR A 151 -12.46 -8.46 -4.17
CA TYR A 151 -11.11 -8.09 -4.54
C TYR A 151 -11.06 -6.67 -5.11
N ALA A 152 -10.03 -5.91 -4.77
CA ALA A 152 -9.69 -4.64 -5.41
C ALA A 152 -8.20 -4.57 -5.73
N ILE A 153 -7.86 -3.85 -6.80
CA ILE A 153 -6.47 -3.72 -7.27
C ILE A 153 -5.93 -2.36 -6.83
N ASN A 154 -4.76 -2.34 -6.19
CA ASN A 154 -4.09 -1.08 -5.82
C ASN A 154 -2.93 -0.76 -6.77
N ILE A 155 -2.77 0.53 -7.11
CA ILE A 155 -1.66 1.07 -7.90
C ILE A 155 -1.16 2.35 -7.22
N SER A 156 0.11 2.37 -6.77
CA SER A 156 0.71 3.53 -6.07
C SER A 156 1.99 4.05 -6.73
N GLU A 157 2.40 3.44 -7.85
CA GLU A 157 3.66 3.71 -8.54
C GLU A 157 3.56 3.31 -10.00
N ILE A 158 4.46 3.86 -10.83
CA ILE A 158 4.45 3.64 -12.28
C ILE A 158 5.79 3.14 -12.85
N ASN A 159 6.82 3.04 -12.03
CA ASN A 159 8.18 2.67 -12.43
C ASN A 159 8.43 1.16 -12.38
N LEU A 160 7.59 0.38 -13.07
CA LEU A 160 7.69 -1.08 -13.12
C LEU A 160 8.06 -1.58 -14.53
N PRO A 161 8.86 -2.65 -14.65
CA PRO A 161 9.06 -3.32 -15.93
C PRO A 161 7.72 -3.75 -16.53
N TYR A 162 7.51 -3.51 -17.84
CA TYR A 162 6.30 -3.90 -18.58
C TYR A 162 4.99 -3.30 -18.06
N PHE A 163 5.03 -2.14 -17.40
CA PHE A 163 3.86 -1.55 -16.76
C PHE A 163 2.74 -1.16 -17.73
N ASP A 164 3.08 -0.58 -18.88
CA ASP A 164 2.09 -0.24 -19.93
C ASP A 164 1.30 -1.47 -20.37
N LYS A 165 1.96 -2.65 -20.46
CA LYS A 165 1.29 -3.92 -20.73
C LYS A 165 0.30 -4.26 -19.63
N TYR A 166 0.75 -4.25 -18.36
CA TYR A 166 -0.12 -4.55 -17.23
C TYR A 166 -1.35 -3.65 -17.18
N LEU A 167 -1.18 -2.34 -17.32
CA LEU A 167 -2.30 -1.38 -17.36
C LEU A 167 -3.26 -1.65 -18.53
N SER A 168 -2.74 -2.02 -19.69
CA SER A 168 -3.55 -2.36 -20.88
C SER A 168 -4.32 -3.67 -20.73
N LEU A 169 -3.98 -4.53 -19.76
CA LEU A 169 -4.71 -5.76 -19.46
C LEU A 169 -5.76 -5.56 -18.36
N LEU A 170 -5.86 -4.37 -17.77
CA LEU A 170 -6.95 -3.98 -16.89
C LEU A 170 -8.16 -3.52 -17.71
N ASP A 171 -9.36 -3.63 -17.15
CA ASP A 171 -10.56 -3.18 -17.85
C ASP A 171 -10.61 -1.64 -17.93
N PHE A 172 -10.67 -1.10 -19.14
CA PHE A 172 -10.76 0.34 -19.39
C PHE A 172 -11.94 1.00 -18.67
N ASN A 173 -13.06 0.28 -18.50
CA ASN A 173 -14.27 0.75 -17.84
C ASN A 173 -14.34 0.42 -16.35
N SER A 174 -13.23 0.04 -15.72
CA SER A 174 -13.18 -0.19 -14.27
C SER A 174 -13.68 1.02 -13.49
N LYS A 175 -14.40 0.78 -12.38
CA LYS A 175 -14.64 1.81 -11.37
C LYS A 175 -13.32 2.15 -10.68
N ILE A 176 -13.06 3.44 -10.44
CA ILE A 176 -11.80 3.90 -9.85
C ILE A 176 -12.07 4.73 -8.60
N ILE A 177 -11.33 4.43 -7.52
CA ILE A 177 -11.14 5.34 -6.40
C ILE A 177 -9.75 5.95 -6.55
N CYS A 178 -9.66 7.27 -6.65
CA CYS A 178 -8.39 7.98 -6.80
C CYS A 178 -8.14 8.84 -5.55
N GLY A 179 -7.16 8.46 -4.75
CA GLY A 179 -6.75 9.23 -3.58
C GLY A 179 -6.11 10.56 -3.99
N VAL A 180 -6.58 11.67 -3.41
CA VAL A 180 -6.04 13.01 -3.64
C VAL A 180 -5.81 13.75 -2.33
N ARG A 181 -4.95 14.76 -2.37
CA ARG A 181 -4.60 15.58 -1.21
C ARG A 181 -4.03 16.89 -1.69
N ASP A 182 -4.15 17.94 -0.86
CA ASP A 182 -3.40 19.19 -1.04
C ASP A 182 -1.92 18.86 -1.35
N PRO A 183 -1.40 19.25 -2.54
CA PRO A 183 -0.04 18.91 -2.95
C PRO A 183 1.03 19.46 -2.00
N ILE A 184 0.78 20.57 -1.30
CA ILE A 184 1.69 21.05 -0.25
C ILE A 184 1.67 20.12 0.95
N GLY A 185 0.51 19.56 1.29
CA GLY A 185 0.37 18.50 2.30
C GLY A 185 1.09 17.21 1.91
N ILE A 186 1.09 16.84 0.63
CA ILE A 186 1.87 15.72 0.08
C ILE A 186 3.37 15.98 0.23
N LEU A 187 3.83 17.17 -0.17
CA LEU A 187 5.25 17.54 -0.08
C LEU A 187 5.71 17.63 1.38
N LYS A 188 4.90 18.16 2.29
CA LYS A 188 5.17 18.11 3.74
C LYS A 188 5.42 16.68 4.20
N HIS A 189 4.58 15.74 3.77
CA HIS A 189 4.73 14.34 4.14
C HIS A 189 6.01 13.72 3.58
N ASN A 190 6.36 14.02 2.32
CA ASN A 190 7.55 13.47 1.66
C ASN A 190 8.85 14.13 2.16
N TRP A 191 8.89 15.46 2.30
CA TRP A 191 10.08 16.25 2.64
C TRP A 191 10.32 16.41 4.13
N GLY A 192 9.28 16.28 4.95
CA GLY A 192 9.35 16.48 6.39
C GLY A 192 9.62 15.22 7.21
N ARG A 193 9.83 14.08 6.53
CA ARG A 193 10.03 12.78 7.17
C ARG A 193 11.44 12.25 6.92
N ASP A 194 12.02 11.73 8.00
CA ASP A 194 13.23 10.93 7.90
C ASP A 194 12.88 9.51 7.43
N TRP A 195 13.02 9.29 6.13
CA TRP A 195 12.78 7.99 5.50
C TRP A 195 13.87 6.95 5.82
N SER A 196 15.01 7.34 6.40
CA SER A 196 16.02 6.37 6.85
C SER A 196 15.50 5.45 7.95
N LYS A 197 14.47 5.89 8.69
CA LYS A 197 13.79 5.09 9.72
C LYS A 197 13.17 3.82 9.15
N VAL A 198 12.90 3.72 7.84
CA VAL A 198 12.45 2.45 7.24
C VAL A 198 13.44 1.31 7.49
N LEU A 199 14.73 1.62 7.63
CA LEU A 199 15.78 0.67 8.00
C LEU A 199 15.82 0.49 9.52
N ARG A 200 15.53 -0.73 9.98
CA ARG A 200 15.59 -1.09 11.41
C ARG A 200 17.01 -1.45 11.79
N ASN A 201 17.58 -0.73 12.75
CA ASN A 201 18.94 -0.93 13.27
C ASN A 201 18.95 -1.29 14.77
N TYR A 202 17.85 -1.84 15.26
CA TYR A 202 17.62 -2.24 16.64
C TYR A 202 17.17 -3.71 16.69
N PRO A 203 17.31 -4.40 17.84
CA PRO A 203 16.86 -5.79 17.96
C PRO A 203 15.34 -5.87 17.95
N SER A 204 14.78 -6.80 17.16
CA SER A 204 13.34 -7.06 17.11
C SER A 204 12.83 -7.87 18.31
N GLU A 205 13.74 -8.48 19.07
CA GLU A 205 13.44 -9.29 20.25
C GLU A 205 14.28 -8.82 21.43
N PHE A 206 13.69 -8.75 22.61
CA PHE A 206 14.34 -8.30 23.84
C PHE A 206 13.73 -8.96 25.07
N ASN A 207 14.34 -8.78 26.24
CA ASN A 207 13.87 -9.30 27.53
C ASN A 207 13.75 -8.15 28.56
N LEU A 208 13.32 -8.46 29.79
CA LEU A 208 13.11 -7.46 30.84
C LEU A 208 14.40 -6.74 31.28
N THR A 209 15.58 -7.27 30.95
CA THR A 209 16.87 -6.62 31.25
C THR A 209 17.31 -5.63 30.16
N TYR A 210 16.56 -5.53 29.06
CA TYR A 210 16.92 -4.65 27.96
C TYR A 210 16.63 -3.19 28.31
N ASP A 211 17.61 -2.32 28.08
CA ASP A 211 17.44 -0.88 28.14
C ASP A 211 16.67 -0.38 26.92
N TRP A 212 15.36 -0.18 27.07
CA TRP A 212 14.48 0.20 25.96
C TRP A 212 14.75 1.61 25.42
N ARG A 213 15.62 2.42 26.05
CA ARG A 213 15.93 3.78 25.60
C ARG A 213 16.52 3.80 24.18
N TYR A 214 17.18 2.74 23.75
CA TYR A 214 17.63 2.61 22.35
C TYR A 214 16.47 2.69 21.33
N TYR A 215 15.28 2.17 21.68
CA TYR A 215 14.09 2.32 20.84
C TYR A 215 13.56 3.75 20.84
N ILE A 216 13.68 4.45 21.97
CA ILE A 216 13.27 5.85 22.11
C ILE A 216 14.18 6.78 21.31
N ASP A 217 15.49 6.57 21.36
CA ASP A 217 16.46 7.31 20.56
C ASP A 217 16.19 7.13 19.06
N TYR A 218 15.82 5.91 18.66
CA TYR A 218 15.39 5.64 17.29
C TYR A 218 14.09 6.38 16.91
N LEU A 219 13.13 6.54 17.83
CA LEU A 219 11.89 7.28 17.58
C LEU A 219 12.06 8.79 17.58
N ALA A 220 13.12 9.34 18.17
CA ALA A 220 13.31 10.77 18.27
C ALA A 220 13.50 11.43 16.89
N HIS A 221 12.82 12.56 16.68
CA HIS A 221 13.01 13.38 15.48
C HIS A 221 14.42 13.97 15.41
N GLN A 222 15.07 13.76 14.27
CA GLN A 222 16.31 14.42 13.91
C GLN A 222 16.06 15.30 12.69
N ASN A 223 16.58 16.53 12.74
CA ASN A 223 16.52 17.42 11.59
C ASN A 223 17.32 16.78 10.45
N HIS A 224 16.71 16.69 9.28
CA HIS A 224 17.37 16.19 8.09
C HIS A 224 17.30 17.22 6.97
N LYS A 225 18.25 17.13 6.04
CA LYS A 225 18.21 17.94 4.83
C LYS A 225 17.03 17.49 3.98
N ILE A 226 16.28 18.45 3.44
CA ILE A 226 15.23 18.17 2.46
C ILE A 226 15.91 17.60 1.20
N LYS A 227 15.53 16.37 0.84
CA LYS A 227 15.92 15.73 -0.41
C LYS A 227 14.78 15.88 -1.40
N ILE A 228 15.05 16.51 -2.54
CA ILE A 228 14.09 16.66 -3.63
C ILE A 228 14.59 15.85 -4.81
N ASP A 229 13.88 14.78 -5.13
CA ASP A 229 14.11 13.97 -6.32
C ASP A 229 12.85 14.04 -7.18
N ILE A 230 12.90 14.83 -8.26
CA ILE A 230 11.74 15.06 -9.13
C ILE A 230 11.33 13.76 -9.83
N ASN A 231 12.29 12.90 -10.18
CA ASN A 231 12.00 11.64 -10.84
C ASN A 231 11.27 10.69 -9.88
N GLU A 232 11.73 10.58 -8.64
CA GLU A 232 11.08 9.78 -7.59
C GLU A 232 9.63 10.26 -7.35
N LEU A 233 9.44 11.59 -7.26
CA LEU A 233 8.11 12.18 -7.09
C LEU A 233 7.20 11.90 -8.29
N GLN A 234 7.69 11.98 -9.53
CA GLN A 234 6.90 11.68 -10.72
C GLN A 234 6.60 10.18 -10.90
N GLN A 235 7.32 9.30 -10.19
CA GLN A 235 7.14 7.85 -10.29
C GLN A 235 6.25 7.25 -9.19
N GLY A 236 6.06 7.95 -8.06
CA GLY A 236 5.25 7.46 -6.94
C GLY A 236 4.31 8.47 -6.28
N VAL A 237 4.45 9.77 -6.56
CA VAL A 237 3.67 10.84 -5.90
C VAL A 237 2.72 11.55 -6.86
N PHE A 238 3.20 11.92 -8.06
CA PHE A 238 2.42 12.63 -9.08
C PHE A 238 2.23 11.72 -10.30
N ILE A 239 1.37 10.71 -10.13
CA ILE A 239 1.18 9.60 -11.08
C ILE A 239 -0.21 9.56 -11.71
N ILE A 240 -1.18 10.32 -11.20
CA ILE A 240 -2.59 10.27 -11.59
C ILE A 240 -2.72 10.61 -13.08
N SER A 241 -2.09 11.70 -13.52
CA SER A 241 -2.14 12.15 -14.93
C SER A 241 -1.64 11.11 -15.93
N TYR A 242 -0.65 10.29 -15.55
CA TYR A 242 -0.18 9.17 -16.36
C TYR A 242 -1.19 8.01 -16.35
N LEU A 243 -1.65 7.59 -15.17
CA LEU A 243 -2.56 6.45 -15.03
C LEU A 243 -3.92 6.68 -15.70
N LEU A 244 -4.46 7.90 -15.64
CA LEU A 244 -5.76 8.24 -16.25
C LEU A 244 -5.77 8.18 -17.80
N LYS A 245 -4.64 7.89 -18.45
CA LYS A 245 -4.59 7.59 -19.89
C LYS A 245 -5.12 6.18 -20.21
N TYR A 246 -5.13 5.28 -19.23
CA TYR A 246 -5.47 3.87 -19.39
C TYR A 246 -6.91 3.53 -18.99
N PHE A 247 -7.66 4.51 -18.49
CA PHE A 247 -8.99 4.27 -17.93
C PHE A 247 -10.00 5.30 -18.40
N ASN A 248 -11.28 4.91 -18.39
CA ASN A 248 -12.38 5.82 -18.58
C ASN A 248 -12.45 6.82 -17.42
N LYS A 249 -12.20 8.09 -17.72
CA LYS A 249 -12.13 9.17 -16.73
C LYS A 249 -13.48 9.47 -16.07
N ASP A 250 -14.59 9.13 -16.73
CA ASP A 250 -15.94 9.29 -16.18
C ASP A 250 -16.21 8.34 -14.99
N ASN A 251 -15.40 7.28 -14.83
CA ASN A 251 -15.53 6.30 -13.76
C ASN A 251 -14.64 6.60 -12.53
N VAL A 252 -14.02 7.80 -12.49
CA VAL A 252 -13.10 8.18 -11.42
C VAL A 252 -13.83 8.89 -10.28
N TYR A 253 -13.82 8.28 -9.11
CA TYR A 253 -14.20 8.90 -7.85
C TYR A 253 -12.96 9.45 -7.16
N TYR A 254 -12.87 10.77 -6.97
CA TYR A 254 -11.79 11.39 -6.23
C TYR A 254 -12.06 11.36 -4.72
N LEU A 255 -11.15 10.73 -3.97
CA LEU A 255 -11.21 10.61 -2.52
C LEU A 255 -10.16 11.53 -1.90
N ASP A 256 -10.61 12.67 -1.37
CA ASP A 256 -9.74 13.56 -0.61
C ASP A 256 -9.27 12.89 0.70
N MET A 257 -7.99 13.04 1.03
CA MET A 257 -7.42 12.56 2.29
C MET A 257 -8.16 13.10 3.53
N GLU A 258 -8.77 14.28 3.46
CA GLU A 258 -9.62 14.82 4.53
C GLU A 258 -10.85 13.96 4.82
N GLU A 259 -11.39 13.24 3.84
CA GLU A 259 -12.57 12.39 3.98
C GLU A 259 -12.28 11.07 4.72
N ILE A 260 -11.00 10.69 4.83
CA ILE A 260 -10.55 9.51 5.57
C ILE A 260 -9.92 9.86 6.94
N ARG A 261 -10.12 11.09 7.42
CA ARG A 261 -9.80 11.47 8.80
C ARG A 261 -10.67 10.70 9.78
N GLN A 262 -10.15 10.48 10.99
CA GLN A 262 -10.82 9.73 12.06
C GLN A 262 -12.29 10.10 12.27
N SER A 263 -12.67 11.38 12.17
CA SER A 263 -14.03 11.85 12.40
C SER A 263 -15.00 11.61 11.23
N LYS A 264 -14.51 11.29 10.03
CA LYS A 264 -15.32 11.12 8.81
C LYS A 264 -15.21 9.71 8.21
N ALA A 265 -14.09 9.04 8.44
CA ALA A 265 -13.70 7.84 7.72
C ALA A 265 -14.74 6.71 7.78
N PHE A 266 -15.42 6.52 8.92
CA PHE A 266 -16.47 5.49 9.03
C PHE A 266 -17.64 5.77 8.09
N ASP A 267 -18.14 7.01 8.05
CA ASP A 267 -19.25 7.42 7.18
C ASP A 267 -18.84 7.42 5.72
N THR A 268 -17.62 7.89 5.42
CA THR A 268 -17.03 7.81 4.07
C THR A 268 -16.96 6.37 3.58
N MET A 269 -16.53 5.43 4.41
CA MET A 269 -16.47 4.01 4.03
C MET A 269 -17.86 3.40 3.81
N ASN A 270 -18.90 3.82 4.56
CA ASN A 270 -20.28 3.42 4.28
C ASN A 270 -20.78 3.94 2.92
N LEU A 271 -20.48 5.20 2.59
CA LEU A 271 -20.83 5.77 1.28
C LEU A 271 -20.12 5.04 0.13
N LEU A 272 -18.82 4.77 0.28
CA LEU A 272 -18.04 4.03 -0.71
C LEU A 272 -18.54 2.59 -0.89
N ALA A 273 -18.93 1.92 0.20
CA ALA A 273 -19.48 0.57 0.16
C ALA A 273 -20.71 0.49 -0.75
N ILE A 274 -21.61 1.49 -0.67
CA ILE A 274 -22.79 1.60 -1.53
C ILE A 274 -22.37 1.86 -2.98
N ASN A 275 -21.52 2.86 -3.23
CA ASN A 275 -21.14 3.30 -4.58
C ASN A 275 -20.35 2.23 -5.37
N PHE A 276 -19.52 1.46 -4.66
CA PHE A 276 -18.63 0.45 -5.22
C PHE A 276 -19.09 -0.99 -4.96
N ASN A 277 -20.25 -1.17 -4.33
CA ASN A 277 -20.88 -2.46 -4.06
C ASN A 277 -19.95 -3.45 -3.33
N PHE A 278 -19.41 -3.01 -2.20
CA PHE A 278 -18.64 -3.85 -1.28
C PHE A 278 -19.25 -3.82 0.14
N THR A 279 -18.84 -4.75 1.00
CA THR A 279 -19.37 -4.88 2.37
C THR A 279 -19.05 -3.63 3.22
N PRO A 280 -20.03 -2.94 3.82
CA PRO A 280 -19.77 -1.76 4.64
C PRO A 280 -19.03 -2.10 5.94
N PRO A 281 -18.33 -1.13 6.56
CA PRO A 281 -17.67 -1.35 7.84
C PRO A 281 -18.69 -1.56 8.97
N HIS A 282 -18.40 -2.47 9.89
CA HIS A 282 -19.23 -2.72 11.07
C HIS A 282 -18.73 -1.94 12.30
N LYS A 283 -19.63 -1.66 13.25
CA LYS A 283 -19.37 -0.79 14.42
C LYS A 283 -18.37 -1.36 15.42
N ASP A 284 -18.21 -2.68 15.48
CA ASP A 284 -17.20 -3.36 16.30
C ASP A 284 -15.76 -3.05 15.86
N LYS A 285 -15.57 -2.50 14.66
CA LYS A 285 -14.26 -2.13 14.11
C LYS A 285 -13.93 -0.64 14.24
N LEU A 286 -14.73 0.14 14.98
CA LEU A 286 -14.55 1.59 15.13
C LEU A 286 -13.16 1.99 15.63
N ASP A 287 -12.52 1.16 16.46
CA ASP A 287 -11.18 1.44 16.98
C ASP A 287 -10.11 1.47 15.87
N LEU A 288 -10.30 0.73 14.77
CA LEU A 288 -9.36 0.73 13.64
C LEU A 288 -9.33 2.06 12.87
N PHE A 289 -10.38 2.88 12.99
CA PHE A 289 -10.47 4.22 12.41
C PHE A 289 -9.75 5.28 13.25
N LYS A 290 -9.37 4.94 14.50
CA LYS A 290 -8.62 5.83 15.40
C LYS A 290 -7.10 5.78 15.14
N ILE A 291 -6.63 4.75 14.44
CA ILE A 291 -5.21 4.50 14.20
C ILE A 291 -4.61 5.63 13.34
N LYS A 292 -3.62 6.32 13.89
CA LYS A 292 -2.76 7.26 13.17
C LYS A 292 -1.57 6.52 12.59
N GLU A 293 -1.69 6.24 11.30
CA GLU A 293 -0.79 5.42 10.51
C GLU A 293 0.69 5.84 10.61
N PHE A 294 0.96 7.14 10.56
CA PHE A 294 2.32 7.72 10.58
C PHE A 294 2.55 8.68 11.76
N ARG A 295 1.96 8.42 12.94
CA ARG A 295 2.20 9.24 14.13
C ARG A 295 3.65 9.13 14.58
N GLY A 296 4.40 10.22 14.49
CA GLY A 296 5.85 10.24 14.63
C GLY A 296 6.49 9.20 13.71
N TYR A 297 7.31 8.33 14.30
CA TYR A 297 7.95 7.19 13.64
C TYR A 297 7.49 5.83 14.18
N ILE A 298 6.35 5.78 14.89
CA ILE A 298 5.88 4.55 15.57
C ILE A 298 5.66 3.37 14.62
N ARG A 299 5.26 3.64 13.37
CA ARG A 299 5.13 2.64 12.30
C ARG A 299 6.42 1.87 12.06
N TYR A 300 7.56 2.56 12.19
CA TYR A 300 8.85 1.97 11.87
C TYR A 300 9.50 1.29 13.08
N LEU A 301 8.96 1.46 14.29
CA LEU A 301 9.38 0.71 15.48
C LEU A 301 8.78 -0.70 15.52
N PHE A 302 7.51 -0.85 15.16
CA PHE A 302 6.77 -2.10 15.37
C PHE A 302 6.71 -3.02 14.14
N PRO A 303 6.69 -4.35 14.29
CA PRO A 303 6.59 -5.10 15.57
C PRO A 303 7.93 -5.32 16.28
N ILE A 304 7.87 -5.49 17.60
CA ILE A 304 8.95 -6.01 18.47
C ILE A 304 8.38 -6.95 19.53
N THR A 305 9.18 -7.91 20.01
CA THR A 305 8.75 -8.94 20.97
C THR A 305 9.55 -8.89 22.27
N LEU A 306 8.86 -8.71 23.38
CA LEU A 306 9.39 -8.90 24.73
C LEU A 306 9.23 -10.38 25.12
N TYR A 307 10.33 -11.07 25.38
CA TYR A 307 10.33 -12.38 26.02
C TYR A 307 10.49 -12.19 27.53
N ALA A 308 9.39 -12.32 28.27
CA ALA A 308 9.38 -12.11 29.70
C ALA A 308 9.68 -13.41 30.46
N ASN A 309 10.66 -13.37 31.36
CA ASN A 309 11.08 -14.53 32.14
C ASN A 309 11.25 -14.15 33.63
N SER A 310 10.86 -15.05 34.54
CA SER A 310 11.07 -14.82 35.98
C SER A 310 12.54 -14.69 36.37
N LYS A 311 13.47 -15.28 35.60
CA LYS A 311 14.92 -15.14 35.83
C LYS A 311 15.41 -13.70 35.67
N ASP A 312 14.70 -12.87 34.90
CA ASP A 312 15.10 -11.49 34.62
C ASP A 312 14.62 -10.49 35.69
N ILE A 313 13.73 -10.89 36.62
CA ILE A 313 13.08 -9.99 37.59
C ILE A 313 14.12 -9.20 38.41
N ASN A 314 15.14 -9.88 38.92
CA ASN A 314 16.17 -9.27 39.77
C ASN A 314 17.13 -8.35 39.01
N ASN A 315 17.06 -8.33 37.68
CA ASN A 315 17.95 -7.60 36.78
C ASN A 315 17.16 -6.80 35.73
N THR A 316 15.88 -6.56 36.02
CA THR A 316 14.98 -5.80 35.15
C THR A 316 15.47 -4.36 35.04
N PHE A 317 15.40 -3.80 33.83
CA PHE A 317 15.70 -2.39 33.60
C PHE A 317 14.53 -1.54 34.12
N TYR A 318 14.85 -0.56 34.96
CA TYR A 318 13.90 0.46 35.43
C TYR A 318 14.44 1.84 35.09
N LEU A 319 13.57 2.75 34.61
CA LEU A 319 13.98 4.09 34.20
C LEU A 319 14.63 4.87 35.35
N ASN A 320 14.04 4.77 36.56
CA ASN A 320 14.50 5.48 37.76
C ASN A 320 15.74 4.83 38.39
N THR A 321 16.10 3.60 37.99
CA THR A 321 17.21 2.84 38.57
C THR A 321 17.93 2.05 37.48
N PRO A 322 18.61 2.72 36.53
CA PRO A 322 19.11 2.12 35.30
C PRO A 322 20.38 1.27 35.50
N LYS A 323 20.62 0.77 36.71
CA LYS A 323 21.77 -0.08 37.06
C LYS A 323 21.38 -1.54 36.92
N ASN A 324 21.35 -2.03 35.69
CA ASN A 324 21.13 -3.45 35.40
C ASN A 324 22.15 -3.97 34.38
N ASN A 325 22.42 -5.27 34.40
CA ASN A 325 23.37 -5.92 33.49
C ASN A 325 22.60 -6.56 32.33
N LYS A 326 22.61 -5.96 31.15
CA LYS A 326 21.89 -6.48 29.99
C LYS A 326 22.22 -7.96 29.72
N ASN A 327 21.21 -8.82 29.76
CA ASN A 327 21.29 -10.22 29.36
C ASN A 327 20.97 -10.34 27.86
N PHE A 328 21.98 -10.69 27.06
CA PHE A 328 21.83 -10.87 25.61
C PHE A 328 21.17 -12.20 25.22
N ASN A 329 21.14 -13.18 26.13
CA ASN A 329 20.62 -14.51 25.84
C ASN A 329 19.13 -14.58 26.18
N ILE A 330 18.29 -14.65 25.13
CA ILE A 330 16.84 -14.80 25.26
C ILE A 330 16.49 -16.30 25.29
N ASP A 331 15.95 -16.76 26.42
CA ASP A 331 15.41 -18.12 26.56
C ASP A 331 13.99 -18.18 25.99
N ARG A 332 13.85 -18.48 24.70
CA ARG A 332 12.54 -18.57 24.03
C ARG A 332 11.68 -19.73 24.51
N THR A 333 12.26 -20.72 25.20
CA THR A 333 11.54 -21.93 25.60
C THR A 333 10.77 -21.74 26.91
N SER A 334 11.33 -20.97 27.85
CA SER A 334 10.72 -20.75 29.16
C SER A 334 10.17 -19.34 29.36
N SER A 335 10.29 -18.46 28.35
CA SER A 335 9.78 -17.09 28.42
C SER A 335 8.40 -16.97 27.79
N ILE A 336 7.61 -16.04 28.30
CA ILE A 336 6.31 -15.65 27.73
C ILE A 336 6.54 -14.58 26.65
N PRO A 337 6.19 -14.82 25.38
CA PRO A 337 6.31 -13.82 24.32
C PRO A 337 5.16 -12.80 24.39
N ILE A 338 5.53 -11.52 24.46
CA ILE A 338 4.61 -10.37 24.45
C ILE A 338 4.96 -9.51 23.24
N ILE A 339 4.04 -9.40 22.28
CA ILE A 339 4.25 -8.72 21.01
C ILE A 339 3.72 -7.30 21.12
N LEU A 340 4.59 -6.31 20.91
CA LEU A 340 4.19 -4.92 20.72
C LEU A 340 4.09 -4.68 19.22
N ASP A 341 2.88 -4.38 18.74
CA ASP A 341 2.63 -4.20 17.32
C ASP A 341 1.63 -3.06 17.05
N ARG A 342 1.51 -2.62 15.80
CA ARG A 342 0.42 -1.75 15.37
C ARG A 342 -0.94 -2.38 15.71
N LYS A 343 -1.90 -1.54 16.07
CA LYS A 343 -3.25 -2.00 16.39
C LYS A 343 -3.86 -2.72 15.18
N HIS A 344 -4.35 -3.95 15.37
CA HIS A 344 -4.97 -4.78 14.34
C HIS A 344 -5.94 -5.77 14.99
N ILE A 345 -6.84 -6.36 14.21
CA ILE A 345 -7.73 -7.42 14.69
C ILE A 345 -6.91 -8.71 14.83
N ASN A 346 -6.90 -9.30 16.03
CA ASN A 346 -6.26 -10.58 16.30
C ASN A 346 -7.21 -11.48 17.10
N HIS A 347 -7.54 -12.65 16.57
CA HIS A 347 -8.49 -13.59 17.21
C HIS A 347 -7.80 -14.58 18.17
N GLU A 348 -6.49 -14.74 18.05
CA GLU A 348 -5.71 -15.71 18.84
C GLU A 348 -5.13 -15.08 20.10
N LYS A 349 -4.79 -13.79 20.05
CA LYS A 349 -4.11 -13.06 21.13
C LYS A 349 -5.04 -12.08 21.85
N ILE A 350 -4.71 -11.78 23.11
CA ILE A 350 -5.37 -10.75 23.93
C ILE A 350 -4.53 -9.48 23.87
N ASP A 351 -5.16 -8.34 23.63
CA ASP A 351 -4.50 -7.02 23.75
C ASP A 351 -4.64 -6.48 25.18
N ILE A 352 -3.53 -6.48 25.92
CA ILE A 352 -3.48 -6.06 27.33
C ILE A 352 -3.05 -4.59 27.50
N ILE A 353 -2.95 -3.81 26.42
CA ILE A 353 -2.41 -2.43 26.50
C ILE A 353 -3.16 -1.54 27.49
N GLN A 354 -4.48 -1.73 27.64
CA GLN A 354 -5.33 -0.95 28.55
C GLN A 354 -5.05 -1.24 30.04
N GLU A 355 -4.44 -2.40 30.34
CA GLU A 355 -3.97 -2.72 31.69
C GLU A 355 -2.64 -2.04 32.03
N ILE A 356 -1.92 -1.56 30.99
CA ILE A 356 -0.60 -0.95 31.12
C ILE A 356 -0.75 0.57 31.10
N ILE A 357 -1.36 1.14 30.07
CA ILE A 357 -1.40 2.60 29.87
C ILE A 357 -2.79 3.09 29.45
N LYS A 358 -3.18 4.27 29.97
CA LYS A 358 -4.49 4.90 29.75
C LYS A 358 -4.35 6.24 29.04
N ASN A 359 -3.75 6.25 27.85
CA ASN A 359 -3.64 7.44 27.02
C ASN A 359 -3.89 7.10 25.54
N ASP A 360 -3.83 8.10 24.66
CA ASP A 360 -4.18 7.94 23.25
C ASP A 360 -3.23 7.04 22.43
N LEU A 361 -2.11 6.57 22.99
CA LEU A 361 -1.21 5.61 22.34
C LEU A 361 -1.89 4.26 22.08
N CYS A 362 -2.85 3.89 22.92
CA CYS A 362 -3.64 2.65 22.76
C CYS A 362 -4.50 2.61 21.48
N ASN A 363 -4.66 3.75 20.81
CA ASN A 363 -5.31 3.81 19.50
C ASN A 363 -4.36 3.38 18.37
N ASP A 364 -3.04 3.51 18.55
CA ASP A 364 -2.06 3.38 17.47
C ASP A 364 -1.33 2.02 17.49
N MET A 365 -1.24 1.39 18.66
CA MET A 365 -0.56 0.12 18.91
C MET A 365 -1.34 -0.77 19.89
N GLY A 366 -0.95 -2.04 19.98
CA GLY A 366 -1.43 -3.00 20.97
C GLY A 366 -0.27 -3.75 21.63
N VAL A 367 -0.57 -4.41 22.75
CA VAL A 367 0.35 -5.29 23.47
C VAL A 367 -0.30 -6.67 23.55
N TYR A 368 0.15 -7.58 22.69
CA TYR A 368 -0.52 -8.84 22.44
C TYR A 368 0.19 -10.02 23.13
N ILE A 369 -0.60 -10.88 23.75
CA ILE A 369 -0.16 -12.12 24.41
C ILE A 369 -1.07 -13.28 23.99
N ASP A 370 -0.51 -14.49 23.86
CA ASP A 370 -1.33 -15.69 23.64
C ASP A 370 -2.30 -15.92 24.81
N LYS A 371 -3.51 -16.41 24.53
CA LYS A 371 -4.53 -16.67 25.56
C LYS A 371 -4.06 -17.66 26.63
N ASN A 372 -3.25 -18.65 26.28
CA ASN A 372 -2.74 -19.63 27.24
C ASN A 372 -1.62 -19.04 28.09
N ASP A 373 -0.73 -18.27 27.47
CA ASP A 373 0.36 -17.59 28.18
C ASP A 373 -0.18 -16.52 29.13
N PHE A 374 -1.25 -15.82 28.75
CA PHE A 374 -1.92 -14.85 29.62
C PHE A 374 -2.44 -15.50 30.91
N LYS A 375 -3.08 -16.68 30.81
CA LYS A 375 -3.54 -17.43 31.99
C LYS A 375 -2.39 -17.85 32.91
N GLN A 376 -1.26 -18.26 32.33
CA GLN A 376 -0.05 -18.58 33.10
C GLN A 376 0.50 -17.32 33.78
N LEU A 377 0.47 -16.19 33.07
CA LEU A 377 0.95 -14.91 33.58
C LEU A 377 0.08 -14.38 34.73
N GLU A 378 -1.24 -14.53 34.66
CA GLU A 378 -2.19 -14.18 35.73
C GLU A 378 -1.93 -14.96 37.03
N GLN A 379 -1.37 -16.17 36.94
CA GLN A 379 -0.98 -16.97 38.10
C GLN A 379 0.36 -16.53 38.72
N ASN A 380 1.20 -15.80 37.96
CA ASN A 380 2.49 -15.30 38.40
C ASN A 380 2.45 -13.79 38.67
N ASN A 381 1.83 -13.42 39.81
CA ASN A 381 1.62 -12.03 40.21
C ASN A 381 2.90 -11.18 40.16
N LEU A 382 4.04 -11.74 40.60
CA LEU A 382 5.31 -11.01 40.63
C LEU A 382 5.78 -10.70 39.21
N LEU A 383 5.90 -11.71 38.34
CA LEU A 383 6.32 -11.51 36.96
C LEU A 383 5.38 -10.55 36.22
N PHE A 384 4.06 -10.71 36.40
CA PHE A 384 3.08 -9.85 35.73
C PHE A 384 3.18 -8.39 36.19
N SER A 385 3.36 -8.16 37.49
CA SER A 385 3.58 -6.80 38.01
C SER A 385 4.87 -6.16 37.46
N THR A 386 5.95 -6.94 37.36
CA THR A 386 7.23 -6.50 36.77
C THR A 386 7.07 -6.12 35.31
N ILE A 387 6.39 -6.96 34.51
CA ILE A 387 6.09 -6.67 33.10
C ILE A 387 5.28 -5.39 32.96
N LYS A 388 4.21 -5.23 33.75
CA LYS A 388 3.35 -4.04 33.67
C LYS A 388 4.12 -2.77 33.98
N HIS A 389 4.98 -2.78 35.00
CA HIS A 389 5.81 -1.62 35.33
C HIS A 389 6.85 -1.32 34.23
N TYR A 390 7.58 -2.34 33.76
CA TYR A 390 8.55 -2.21 32.68
C TYR A 390 7.92 -1.63 31.41
N LEU A 391 6.77 -2.19 30.98
CA LEU A 391 6.05 -1.74 29.81
C LEU A 391 5.40 -0.38 30.02
N TYR A 392 4.91 -0.06 31.22
CA TYR A 392 4.37 1.27 31.52
C TYR A 392 5.40 2.36 31.25
N ASP A 393 6.59 2.24 31.83
CA ASP A 393 7.67 3.22 31.65
C ASP A 393 8.04 3.36 30.16
N PHE A 394 8.18 2.21 29.48
CA PHE A 394 8.54 2.20 28.06
C PHE A 394 7.46 2.86 27.17
N LEU A 395 6.20 2.44 27.30
CA LEU A 395 5.09 2.96 26.50
C LEU A 395 4.81 4.43 26.82
N TYR A 396 4.97 4.84 28.07
CA TYR A 396 4.84 6.24 28.46
C TYR A 396 5.93 7.10 27.81
N GLN A 397 7.18 6.61 27.75
CA GLN A 397 8.24 7.32 27.06
C GLN A 397 8.06 7.33 25.54
N ILE A 398 7.53 6.26 24.92
CA ILE A 398 7.12 6.28 23.50
C ILE A 398 6.13 7.44 23.27
N LYS A 399 5.09 7.55 24.10
CA LYS A 399 4.07 8.60 24.00
C LYS A 399 4.68 10.01 24.05
N ILE A 400 5.57 10.28 25.01
CA ILE A 400 6.27 11.57 25.10
C ILE A 400 7.04 11.84 23.81
N THR A 401 7.86 10.88 23.37
CA THR A 401 8.76 11.06 22.23
C THR A 401 8.01 11.23 20.91
N ILE A 402 6.89 10.53 20.70
CA ILE A 402 6.08 10.72 19.48
C ILE A 402 5.37 12.08 19.47
N ASP A 403 4.88 12.57 20.61
CA ASP A 403 4.24 13.89 20.69
C ASP A 403 5.26 15.00 20.42
N GLU A 404 6.45 14.91 21.03
CA GLU A 404 7.55 15.83 20.75
C GLU A 404 7.96 15.78 19.28
N THR A 405 8.06 14.58 18.71
CA THR A 405 8.39 14.38 17.29
C THR A 405 7.36 15.07 16.40
N GLU A 406 6.07 14.82 16.62
CA GLU A 406 5.00 15.46 15.85
C GLU A 406 5.02 16.99 16.00
N SER A 407 5.42 17.53 17.15
CA SER A 407 5.56 18.99 17.33
C SER A 407 6.71 19.59 16.50
N LYS A 408 7.82 18.85 16.34
CA LYS A 408 9.04 19.28 15.63
C LYS A 408 8.97 19.05 14.12
N MET A 409 8.16 18.09 13.67
CA MET A 409 8.02 17.76 12.25
C MET A 409 7.46 18.91 11.43
N MET A 410 7.99 19.02 10.20
CA MET A 410 7.59 19.99 9.18
C MET A 410 6.07 20.13 9.05
N LYS A 411 5.61 21.38 8.93
CA LYS A 411 4.24 21.80 8.64
C LYS A 411 4.13 22.31 7.21
N GLU A 412 2.92 22.42 6.69
CA GLU A 412 2.67 22.93 5.35
C GLU A 412 3.23 24.35 5.15
N LYS A 413 3.21 25.18 6.19
CA LYS A 413 3.83 26.52 6.16
C LYS A 413 5.34 26.47 5.91
N ASP A 414 6.04 25.49 6.49
CA ASP A 414 7.48 25.34 6.28
C ASP A 414 7.80 24.96 4.83
N VAL A 415 6.92 24.21 4.16
CA VAL A 415 7.03 23.89 2.73
C VAL A 415 6.85 25.16 1.90
N ILE A 416 5.87 26.00 2.24
CA ILE A 416 5.65 27.30 1.59
C ILE A 416 6.88 28.21 1.75
N ASP A 417 7.39 28.35 2.98
CA ASP A 417 8.60 29.14 3.27
C ASP A 417 9.81 28.63 2.49
N TYR A 418 9.91 27.30 2.34
CA TYR A 418 10.96 26.68 1.54
C TYR A 418 10.85 27.07 0.06
N PHE A 419 9.64 27.09 -0.51
CA PHE A 419 9.42 27.56 -1.89
C PHE A 419 9.76 29.03 -2.07
N ILE A 420 9.38 29.90 -1.12
CA ILE A 420 9.69 31.34 -1.17
C ILE A 420 11.22 31.57 -1.21
N LYS A 421 11.98 30.80 -0.41
CA LYS A 421 13.44 30.84 -0.39
C LYS A 421 14.09 30.24 -1.65
N ASN A 422 13.43 29.29 -2.30
CA ASN A 422 13.93 28.56 -3.46
C ASN A 422 13.07 28.81 -4.71
N LYS A 423 13.07 30.06 -5.18
CA LYS A 423 12.15 30.51 -6.24
C LYS A 423 12.17 29.65 -7.51
N SER A 424 13.29 29.04 -7.88
CA SER A 424 13.39 28.17 -9.08
C SER A 424 12.44 26.97 -9.00
N LEU A 425 12.24 26.39 -7.81
CA LEU A 425 11.41 25.20 -7.63
C LEU A 425 9.92 25.47 -7.86
N ILE A 426 9.45 26.68 -7.60
CA ILE A 426 8.03 27.01 -7.74
C ILE A 426 7.56 26.79 -9.18
N TYR A 427 8.35 27.17 -10.20
CA TYR A 427 7.95 26.95 -11.60
C TYR A 427 7.88 25.45 -11.93
N THR A 428 8.89 24.69 -11.50
CA THR A 428 8.92 23.23 -11.68
C THR A 428 7.69 22.57 -11.05
N PHE A 429 7.37 22.88 -9.79
CA PHE A 429 6.26 22.28 -9.08
C PHE A 429 4.90 22.78 -9.58
N PHE A 430 4.79 24.04 -10.01
CA PHE A 430 3.57 24.53 -10.65
C PHE A 430 3.22 23.69 -11.88
N ASN A 431 4.17 23.45 -12.78
CA ASN A 431 3.93 22.63 -13.97
C ASN A 431 3.58 21.17 -13.63
N ILE A 432 4.23 20.59 -12.61
CA ILE A 432 3.89 19.24 -12.13
C ILE A 432 2.43 19.23 -11.63
N PHE A 433 2.03 20.21 -10.81
CA PHE A 433 0.68 20.29 -10.26
C PHE A 433 -0.37 20.57 -11.34
N GLU A 434 -0.10 21.44 -12.31
CA GLU A 434 -1.05 21.70 -13.41
C GLU A 434 -1.33 20.45 -14.23
N ASN A 435 -0.30 19.65 -14.52
CA ASN A 435 -0.48 18.39 -15.23
C ASN A 435 -1.22 17.36 -14.35
N GLU A 436 -0.80 17.20 -13.10
CA GLU A 436 -1.35 16.18 -12.20
C GLU A 436 -2.82 16.43 -11.84
N LEU A 437 -3.18 17.68 -11.58
CA LEU A 437 -4.50 18.08 -11.10
C LEU A 437 -5.47 18.43 -12.24
N ASN A 438 -5.06 18.32 -13.50
CA ASN A 438 -5.82 18.81 -14.65
C ASN A 438 -7.27 18.29 -14.69
N HIS A 439 -7.44 16.96 -14.60
CA HIS A 439 -8.76 16.35 -14.63
C HIS A 439 -9.59 16.66 -13.38
N LEU A 440 -8.94 16.70 -12.21
CA LEU A 440 -9.58 17.06 -10.94
C LEU A 440 -10.11 18.50 -10.96
N LYS A 441 -9.34 19.46 -11.48
CA LYS A 441 -9.75 20.86 -11.65
C LYS A 441 -11.01 21.01 -12.49
N GLN A 442 -11.12 20.19 -13.55
CA GLN A 442 -12.25 20.26 -14.48
C GLN A 442 -13.53 19.62 -13.91
N THR A 443 -13.38 18.53 -13.16
CA THR A 443 -14.53 17.70 -12.74
C THR A 443 -14.96 17.92 -11.29
N HIS A 444 -14.03 18.25 -10.39
CA HIS A 444 -14.28 18.41 -8.96
C HIS A 444 -13.53 19.63 -8.38
N PRO A 445 -13.76 20.85 -8.90
CA PRO A 445 -13.06 22.06 -8.45
C PRO A 445 -13.25 22.34 -6.95
N HIS A 446 -14.40 21.93 -6.38
CA HIS A 446 -14.69 22.10 -4.96
C HIS A 446 -13.68 21.39 -4.03
N ILE A 447 -13.09 20.27 -4.46
CA ILE A 447 -12.03 19.58 -3.70
C ILE A 447 -10.80 20.48 -3.62
N ILE A 448 -10.34 21.00 -4.76
CA ILE A 448 -9.18 21.90 -4.84
C ILE A 448 -9.47 23.21 -4.11
N ASP A 449 -10.71 23.68 -4.14
CA ASP A 449 -11.11 24.87 -3.42
C ASP A 449 -10.97 24.74 -1.90
N SER A 450 -11.03 23.52 -1.37
CA SER A 450 -10.79 23.23 0.04
C SER A 450 -9.31 23.24 0.44
N TRP A 451 -8.39 23.17 -0.53
CA TRP A 451 -6.94 23.07 -0.29
C TRP A 451 -6.31 24.42 0.00
N LYS A 452 -6.30 24.78 1.28
CA LYS A 452 -5.76 26.05 1.78
C LYS A 452 -4.32 26.32 1.33
N TYR A 453 -3.42 25.35 1.41
CA TYR A 453 -2.00 25.59 1.21
C TYR A 453 -1.62 25.57 -0.27
N TYR A 454 -2.31 24.77 -1.07
CA TYR A 454 -2.18 24.88 -2.52
C TYR A 454 -2.59 26.27 -3.04
N LYS A 455 -3.68 26.84 -2.53
CA LYS A 455 -4.07 28.23 -2.86
C LYS A 455 -3.02 29.27 -2.45
N GLU A 456 -2.32 29.04 -1.35
CA GLU A 456 -1.21 29.90 -0.91
C GLU A 456 -0.02 29.79 -1.87
N PHE A 457 0.34 28.56 -2.27
CA PHE A 457 1.36 28.32 -3.29
C PHE A 457 1.03 28.99 -4.64
N GLU A 458 -0.21 28.90 -5.10
CA GLU A 458 -0.65 29.54 -6.35
C GLU A 458 -0.51 31.07 -6.31
N LYS A 459 -0.76 31.71 -5.15
CA LYS A 459 -0.55 33.16 -4.99
C LYS A 459 0.92 33.53 -5.13
N ILE A 460 1.80 32.77 -4.47
CA ILE A 460 3.25 32.99 -4.55
C ILE A 460 3.77 32.82 -5.99
N TYR A 461 3.18 31.91 -6.77
CA TYR A 461 3.52 31.78 -8.19
C TYR A 461 3.06 32.97 -9.03
N LYS A 462 1.89 33.56 -8.72
CA LYS A 462 1.33 34.72 -9.43
C LYS A 462 2.03 36.04 -9.11
N ASP A 463 2.54 36.21 -7.89
CA ASP A 463 3.21 37.43 -7.41
C ASP A 463 4.69 37.55 -7.86
N LYS A 464 5.10 36.77 -8.86
CA LYS A 464 6.50 36.62 -9.28
C LYS A 464 6.97 37.50 -10.41
#